data_AF-G9A7B2-F1
#
_entry.id   AF-G9A7B2-F1
#
_cell.length_a   1.000
_cell.length_b   1.000
_cell.length_c   1.000
_cell.angle_alpha   90.00
_cell.angle_beta   90.00
_cell.angle_gamma   90.00
#
_symmetry.space_group_name_H-M   'P 1'
#
loop_
_entity.id
_entity.type
_entity.pdbx_description
1 polymer ?
#
loop_
_entity_poly.entity_id
_entity_poly.type
_entity_poly.pdbx_seq_one_letter_code
_entity_poly.pdbx_strand_id
1 'polypeptide(L)'
;MMVKAVHVHKDAFHEDASSQPGSFFVDEPDAGGVQILWYRCPCGCGAAGVLRVGNGFKPATDKPSWSWNGSTDAPTLVPSVHHVGHWHGFLTDGEWRSC
;
A
#
# COMPACT_ATOMS: atom_id res chain seq x y z
N MET A 1 -17.03 -0.49 0.01
CA MET A 1 -16.54 -1.39 -1.06
C MET A 1 -15.27 -2.09 -0.56
N MET A 2 -15.09 -3.37 -0.88
CA MET A 2 -13.89 -4.13 -0.51
C MET A 2 -13.14 -4.52 -1.78
N VAL A 3 -11.84 -4.24 -1.83
CA VAL A 3 -10.98 -4.58 -2.97
C VAL A 3 -9.81 -5.40 -2.46
N LYS A 4 -9.57 -6.56 -3.05
CA LYS A 4 -8.46 -7.44 -2.66
C LYS A 4 -7.13 -6.76 -2.96
N ALA A 5 -6.21 -6.80 -2.02
CA ALA A 5 -4.83 -6.41 -2.25
C ALA A 5 -4.12 -7.53 -3.03
N VAL A 6 -3.52 -7.17 -4.16
CA VAL A 6 -2.80 -8.12 -5.01
C VAL A 6 -1.34 -7.71 -5.02
N HIS A 7 -0.48 -8.53 -4.41
CA HIS A 7 0.95 -8.32 -4.50
C HIS A 7 1.43 -8.68 -5.91
N VAL A 8 2.15 -7.76 -6.56
CA VAL A 8 2.70 -7.95 -7.91
C VAL A 8 4.19 -7.63 -7.91
N HIS A 9 4.91 -8.15 -8.92
CA HIS A 9 6.30 -7.75 -9.14
C HIS A 9 6.39 -6.26 -9.51
N LYS A 10 7.50 -5.61 -9.15
CA LYS A 10 7.76 -4.18 -9.45
C LYS A 10 7.59 -3.86 -10.93
N ASP A 11 8.20 -4.65 -11.80
CA ASP A 11 8.12 -4.43 -13.26
C ASP A 11 6.67 -4.52 -13.75
N ALA A 12 5.93 -5.54 -13.28
CA ALA A 12 4.51 -5.68 -13.60
C ALA A 12 3.70 -4.47 -13.12
N PHE A 13 3.93 -3.98 -11.90
CA PHE A 13 3.20 -2.81 -11.39
C PHE A 13 3.32 -1.57 -12.30
N HIS A 14 4.49 -1.38 -12.93
CA HIS A 14 4.75 -0.27 -13.85
C HIS A 14 4.18 -0.50 -15.25
N GLU A 15 3.91 -1.75 -15.64
CA GLU A 15 3.13 -2.09 -16.81
C GLU A 15 1.64 -1.90 -16.50
N ASP A 16 1.08 -0.71 -16.78
CA ASP A 16 -0.29 -0.30 -16.43
C ASP A 16 -1.37 -1.35 -16.74
N ALA A 17 -1.22 -2.10 -17.83
CA ALA A 17 -2.15 -3.16 -18.26
C ALA A 17 -2.28 -4.34 -17.26
N SER A 18 -1.33 -4.49 -16.34
CA SER A 18 -1.30 -5.60 -15.38
C SER A 18 -1.72 -5.20 -13.95
N SER A 19 -1.84 -3.90 -13.67
CA SER A 19 -2.11 -3.41 -12.31
C SER A 19 -3.61 -3.22 -12.06
N GLN A 20 -4.22 -4.18 -11.36
CA GLN A 20 -5.63 -4.10 -10.93
C GLN A 20 -5.80 -3.09 -9.79
N PRO A 21 -7.00 -2.54 -9.56
CA PRO A 21 -7.27 -1.70 -8.39
C PRO A 21 -6.85 -2.43 -7.10
N GLY A 22 -6.12 -1.74 -6.21
CA GLY A 22 -5.60 -2.34 -4.98
C GLY A 22 -4.34 -3.19 -5.14
N SER A 23 -3.80 -3.36 -6.35
CA SER A 23 -2.48 -4.00 -6.54
C SER A 23 -1.40 -3.18 -5.85
N PHE A 24 -0.36 -3.85 -5.35
CA PHE A 24 0.75 -3.19 -4.68
C PHE A 24 2.06 -3.96 -4.83
N PHE A 25 3.17 -3.27 -4.58
CA PHE A 25 4.48 -3.88 -4.34
C PHE A 25 5.21 -3.09 -3.23
N VAL A 26 6.24 -3.70 -2.66
CA VAL A 26 7.08 -3.08 -1.63
C VAL A 26 8.53 -3.10 -2.11
N ASP A 27 9.21 -1.96 -2.07
CA ASP A 27 10.65 -1.88 -2.33
C ASP A 27 11.45 -2.56 -1.21
N GLU A 28 12.72 -2.91 -1.47
CA GLU A 28 13.61 -3.45 -0.45
C GLU A 28 13.78 -2.48 0.73
N PRO A 29 13.95 -3.01 1.98
CA PRO A 29 14.16 -2.17 3.15
C PRO A 29 15.51 -1.45 3.14
N ASP A 30 15.52 -0.22 3.65
CA ASP A 30 16.75 0.46 4.01
C ASP A 30 17.40 -0.15 5.27
N ALA A 31 18.56 0.38 5.67
CA ALA A 31 19.29 -0.09 6.85
C ALA A 31 18.50 0.00 8.17
N GLY A 32 17.45 0.82 8.23
CA GLY A 32 16.54 0.95 9.37
C GLY A 32 15.24 0.15 9.24
N GLY A 33 15.08 -0.66 8.18
CA GLY A 33 13.86 -1.43 7.91
C GLY A 33 12.70 -0.62 7.34
N VAL A 34 12.93 0.64 6.96
CA VAL A 34 11.93 1.49 6.31
C VAL A 34 11.87 1.15 4.82
N GLN A 35 10.65 1.12 4.28
CA GLN A 35 10.35 0.72 2.90
C GLN A 35 9.36 1.69 2.26
N ILE A 36 9.24 1.61 0.94
CA ILE A 36 8.17 2.26 0.19
C ILE A 36 7.22 1.18 -0.33
N LEU A 37 5.93 1.32 0.03
CA LEU A 37 4.85 0.53 -0.52
C LEU A 37 4.14 1.36 -1.59
N TRP A 38 4.15 0.86 -2.82
CA TRP A 38 3.45 1.43 -3.95
C TRP A 38 2.12 0.72 -4.14
N TYR A 39 1.05 1.44 -4.44
CA TYR A 39 -0.27 0.83 -4.65
C TYR A 39 -1.06 1.51 -5.77
N ARG A 40 -1.97 0.77 -6.39
CA ARG A 40 -3.00 1.33 -7.30
C ARG A 40 -4.26 1.65 -6.53
N CYS A 41 -4.80 2.84 -6.77
CA CYS A 41 -5.94 3.37 -6.05
C CYS A 41 -7.11 2.36 -6.05
N PRO A 42 -7.62 1.97 -4.87
CA PRO A 42 -8.69 0.98 -4.78
C PRO A 42 -10.01 1.40 -5.41
N CYS A 43 -10.23 2.70 -5.67
CA CYS A 43 -11.45 3.16 -6.34
C CYS A 43 -11.49 2.79 -7.85
N GLY A 44 -10.37 2.32 -8.40
CA GLY A 44 -10.29 1.88 -9.79
C GLY A 44 -9.95 2.96 -10.81
N CYS A 45 -9.59 4.17 -10.38
CA CYS A 45 -9.17 5.25 -11.29
C CYS A 45 -7.79 5.03 -11.95
N GLY A 46 -7.05 3.99 -11.56
CA GLY A 46 -5.70 3.68 -12.08
C GLY A 46 -4.55 4.50 -11.46
N ALA A 47 -4.85 5.56 -10.70
CA ALA A 47 -3.83 6.38 -10.05
C ALA A 47 -2.96 5.57 -9.09
N ALA A 48 -1.65 5.78 -9.12
CA ALA A 48 -0.72 5.17 -8.19
C ALA A 48 -0.52 6.06 -6.94
N GLY A 49 -0.28 5.45 -5.79
CA GLY A 49 0.10 6.12 -4.56
C GLY A 49 1.33 5.48 -3.92
N VAL A 50 1.99 6.24 -3.06
CA VAL A 50 3.20 5.83 -2.33
C VAL A 50 3.01 5.99 -0.84
N LEU A 51 3.41 4.98 -0.08
CA LEU A 51 3.32 4.95 1.38
C LEU A 51 4.69 4.61 1.95
N ARG A 52 5.17 5.41 2.90
CA ARG A 52 6.36 5.08 3.68
C ARG A 52 5.97 4.12 4.80
N VAL A 53 6.53 2.92 4.81
CA VAL A 53 6.15 1.87 5.76
C VAL A 53 7.34 1.37 6.55
N GLY A 54 7.11 0.88 7.78
CA GLY A 54 8.09 0.11 8.55
C GLY A 54 7.52 -1.28 8.83
N ASN A 55 8.35 -2.32 8.74
CA ASN A 55 7.93 -3.69 9.02
C ASN A 55 7.90 -3.93 10.55
N GLY A 56 6.70 -4.01 11.13
CA GLY A 56 6.49 -4.17 12.57
C GLY A 56 6.59 -2.88 13.39
N PHE A 57 6.82 -1.74 12.75
CA PHE A 57 6.90 -0.43 13.42
C PHE A 57 6.41 0.69 12.50
N LYS A 58 5.98 1.83 13.08
CA LYS A 58 5.67 3.04 12.32
C LYS A 58 6.94 3.91 12.24
N PRO A 59 7.47 4.22 11.05
CA PRO A 59 8.64 5.09 10.92
C PRO A 59 8.43 6.45 11.60
N ALA A 60 9.36 6.84 12.47
CA ALA A 60 9.33 8.12 13.18
C ALA A 60 9.86 9.23 12.27
N THR A 61 8.96 9.90 11.55
CA THR A 61 9.30 10.99 10.63
C THR A 61 8.30 12.15 10.77
N ASP A 62 8.61 13.29 10.17
CA ASP A 62 7.71 14.44 10.06
C ASP A 62 6.67 14.29 8.92
N LYS A 63 6.72 13.18 8.18
CA LYS A 63 5.84 12.88 7.04
C LYS A 63 4.87 11.75 7.38
N PRO A 64 3.74 11.62 6.65
CA PRO A 64 2.88 10.45 6.78
C PRO A 64 3.66 9.14 6.60
N SER A 65 3.46 8.22 7.55
CA SER A 65 4.08 6.90 7.59
C SER A 65 3.12 5.89 8.21
N TRP A 66 3.37 4.61 7.92
CA TRP A 66 2.53 3.50 8.37
C TRP A 66 3.36 2.39 8.99
N SER A 67 2.78 1.72 9.97
CA SER A 67 3.25 0.40 10.37
C SER A 67 2.65 -0.64 9.42
N TRP A 68 3.51 -1.46 8.83
CA TRP A 68 3.14 -2.60 8.00
C TRP A 68 3.48 -3.89 8.74
N ASN A 69 2.63 -4.91 8.63
CA ASN A 69 2.85 -6.21 9.26
C ASN A 69 3.88 -7.11 8.53
N GLY A 70 4.47 -6.65 7.42
CA GLY A 70 5.47 -7.39 6.66
C GLY A 70 4.92 -8.49 5.75
N SER A 71 3.59 -8.68 5.70
CA SER A 71 2.97 -9.72 4.88
C SER A 71 2.57 -9.18 3.51
N THR A 72 2.90 -9.91 2.45
CA THR A 72 2.39 -9.66 1.09
C THR A 72 1.11 -10.42 0.78
N ASP A 73 0.81 -11.49 1.51
CA ASP A 73 -0.41 -12.30 1.33
C ASP A 73 -1.62 -11.71 2.07
N ALA A 74 -1.39 -11.18 3.26
CA ALA A 74 -2.38 -10.51 4.10
C ALA A 74 -1.84 -9.16 4.62
N PRO A 75 -1.49 -8.22 3.72
CA PRO A 75 -0.95 -6.93 4.10
C PRO A 75 -1.93 -6.17 5.00
N THR A 76 -1.39 -5.59 6.06
CA THR A 76 -2.12 -4.70 6.97
C THR A 76 -1.31 -3.46 7.23
N LEU A 77 -1.94 -2.29 7.13
CA LEU A 77 -1.35 -0.98 7.43
C LEU A 77 -2.11 -0.28 8.55
N VAL A 78 -1.35 0.37 9.45
CA VAL A 78 -1.90 1.27 10.47
C VAL A 78 -1.09 2.58 10.46
N PRO A 79 -1.73 3.76 10.34
CA PRO A 79 -3.17 4.04 10.34
C PRO A 79 -3.87 3.82 8.97
N SER A 80 -5.08 4.36 8.78
CA SER A 80 -5.77 4.40 7.48
C SER A 80 -4.95 5.10 6.38
N VAL A 81 -5.27 4.82 5.12
CA VAL A 81 -4.69 5.46 3.94
C VAL A 81 -5.70 6.43 3.34
N HIS A 82 -5.31 7.68 3.17
CA HIS A 82 -6.11 8.72 2.52
C HIS A 82 -5.46 9.12 1.20
N HIS A 83 -5.99 8.58 0.09
CA HIS A 83 -5.65 9.00 -1.26
C HIS A 83 -6.51 10.21 -1.61
N VAL A 84 -5.93 11.41 -1.43
CA VAL A 84 -6.63 12.69 -1.49
C VAL A 84 -7.45 12.81 -2.78
N GLY A 85 -8.75 13.11 -2.63
CA GLY A 85 -9.68 13.30 -3.75
C GLY A 85 -10.19 12.01 -4.41
N HIS A 86 -9.75 10.83 -3.97
CA HIS A 86 -10.09 9.56 -4.61
C HIS A 86 -10.65 8.51 -3.65
N TRP A 87 -9.95 8.21 -2.56
CA TRP A 87 -10.29 7.08 -1.69
C TRP A 87 -9.74 7.26 -0.27
N HIS A 88 -10.51 6.83 0.72
CA HIS A 88 -10.08 6.79 2.12
C HIS A 88 -10.54 5.48 2.77
N GLY A 89 -9.66 4.83 3.50
CA GLY A 89 -9.95 3.56 4.17
C GLY A 89 -8.73 2.86 4.72
N PHE A 90 -8.84 1.57 4.98
CA PHE A 90 -7.80 0.75 5.58
C PHE A 90 -7.34 -0.34 4.61
N LEU A 91 -6.03 -0.65 4.63
CA LEU A 91 -5.52 -1.93 4.13
C LEU A 91 -5.42 -2.87 5.32
N THR A 92 -6.25 -3.89 5.38
CA THR A 92 -6.34 -4.81 6.52
C THR A 92 -6.62 -6.22 6.02
N ASP A 93 -5.85 -7.19 6.51
CA ASP A 93 -6.01 -8.61 6.20
C ASP A 93 -6.07 -8.92 4.70
N GLY A 94 -5.27 -8.19 3.90
CA GLY A 94 -5.25 -8.34 2.44
C GLY A 94 -6.40 -7.67 1.70
N GLU A 95 -7.13 -6.76 2.33
CA GLU A 95 -8.24 -6.03 1.72
C GLU A 95 -8.15 -4.52 1.93
N TRP A 96 -8.35 -3.77 0.85
CA TRP A 96 -8.63 -2.34 0.89
C TRP A 96 -10.12 -2.15 1.21
N ARG A 97 -10.41 -1.70 2.44
CA ARG A 97 -11.76 -1.45 2.96
C ARG A 97 -12.00 0.04 3.10
N SER A 98 -12.93 0.59 2.32
CA SER A 98 -13.35 1.98 2.46
C SER A 98 -13.95 2.24 3.84
N CYS A 99 -13.69 3.40 4.43
CA CYS A 99 -14.43 3.88 5.60
C CYS A 99 -15.81 4.43 5.22
#